data_AF-A0A848NT79-F1
#
_entry.id   AF-A0A848NT79-F1
#
_cell.length_a   1.000
_cell.length_b   1.000
_cell.length_c   1.000
_cell.angle_alpha   90.00
_cell.angle_beta   90.00
_cell.angle_gamma   90.00
#
_symmetry.space_group_name_H-M   'P 1'
#
loop_
_entity.id
_entity.type
_entity.pdbx_description
1 polymer ?
#
loop_
_entity_poly.entity_id
_entity_poly.type
_entity_poly.pdbx_seq_one_letter_code
_entity_poly.pdbx_strand_id
1 'polypeptide(L)'
;LQDFANYAVAWVLATAFALLCFRLILPRDVHRDALRLRHAIRDDALALLRGKRPGQRDWQPSQQHRLAQVGAMLKGRPETLTVALAQSLAAIHLGREVLRVQRLLASRALPADGARLAQRALERLAQGDAPATRRALHARRAARQLARLLARQPATPPAQRQAAQKAMAAFADIHWLIQDHAGYFNAQPFPELSRAE
;
A
#
# COMPACT_ATOMS: atom_id res chain seq x y z
N LEU A 1 40.73 35.93 -27.48
CA LEU A 1 40.48 35.87 -26.01
C LEU A 1 39.16 36.54 -25.63
N GLN A 2 38.88 37.77 -26.09
CA GLN A 2 37.59 38.45 -25.84
C GLN A 2 36.38 37.70 -26.43
N ASP A 3 36.45 37.19 -27.66
CA ASP A 3 35.32 36.47 -28.28
C ASP A 3 34.99 35.17 -27.54
N PHE A 4 36.00 34.47 -27.06
CA PHE A 4 35.83 33.26 -26.26
C PHE A 4 35.18 33.57 -24.90
N ALA A 5 35.62 34.64 -24.22
CA ALA A 5 35.03 35.07 -22.95
C ALA A 5 33.56 35.48 -23.13
N ASN A 6 33.24 36.19 -24.20
CA ASN A 6 31.88 36.61 -24.51
C ASN A 6 30.98 35.39 -24.80
N TYR A 7 31.48 34.42 -25.57
CA TYR A 7 30.74 33.19 -25.88
C TYR A 7 30.52 32.31 -24.65
N ALA A 8 31.52 32.17 -23.78
CA ALA A 8 31.41 31.43 -22.54
C ALA A 8 30.37 32.05 -21.59
N VAL A 9 30.38 33.37 -21.44
CA VAL A 9 29.41 34.11 -20.61
C VAL A 9 27.99 33.98 -21.17
N ALA A 10 27.82 34.09 -22.49
CA ALA A 10 26.54 33.89 -23.14
C ALA A 10 25.98 32.47 -22.90
N TRP A 11 26.83 31.44 -22.93
CA TRP A 11 26.43 30.05 -22.69
C TRP A 11 26.00 29.81 -21.23
N VAL A 12 26.72 30.40 -20.27
CA VAL A 12 26.38 30.34 -18.84
C VAL A 12 25.05 31.04 -18.59
N LEU A 13 24.84 32.24 -19.17
CA LEU A 13 23.58 32.98 -19.05
C LEU A 13 22.42 32.23 -19.69
N ALA A 14 22.59 31.69 -20.90
CA ALA A 14 21.55 30.91 -21.57
C ALA A 14 21.13 29.67 -20.75
N THR A 15 22.11 28.97 -20.16
CA THR A 15 21.85 27.83 -19.28
C THR A 15 21.14 28.25 -18.00
N ALA A 16 21.56 29.35 -17.38
CA ALA A 16 20.91 29.88 -16.18
C ALA A 16 19.46 30.30 -16.44
N PHE A 17 19.19 30.98 -17.56
CA PHE A 17 17.84 31.35 -17.98
C PHE A 17 16.98 30.13 -18.30
N ALA A 18 17.52 29.11 -18.97
CA ALA A 18 16.81 27.87 -19.21
C ALA A 18 16.43 27.16 -17.90
N LEU A 19 17.37 27.07 -16.94
CA LEU A 19 17.10 26.49 -15.62
C LEU A 19 16.06 27.29 -14.82
N LEU A 20 16.11 28.62 -14.88
CA LEU A 20 15.12 29.50 -14.28
C LEU A 20 13.74 29.30 -14.92
N CYS A 21 13.65 29.23 -16.25
CA CYS A 21 12.41 28.94 -16.96
C CYS A 21 11.84 27.60 -16.52
N PHE A 22 12.64 26.53 -16.45
CA PHE A 22 12.17 25.23 -15.96
C PHE A 22 11.67 25.30 -14.51
N ARG A 23 12.35 26.05 -13.65
CA ARG A 23 12.00 26.17 -12.23
C ARG A 23 10.76 27.04 -11.98
N LEU A 24 10.55 28.08 -12.80
CA LEU A 24 9.44 29.04 -12.68
C LEU A 24 8.18 28.58 -13.43
N ILE A 25 8.34 28.01 -14.63
CA ILE A 25 7.22 27.57 -15.49
C ILE A 25 6.71 26.20 -15.05
N LEU A 26 7.60 25.32 -14.58
CA LEU A 26 7.24 23.96 -14.13
C LEU A 26 7.77 23.68 -12.71
N PRO A 27 7.28 24.40 -11.69
CA PRO A 27 7.69 24.15 -10.31
C PRO A 27 7.30 22.73 -9.92
N ARG A 28 8.31 21.86 -9.82
CA ARG A 28 8.11 20.47 -9.39
C ARG A 28 7.71 20.46 -7.93
N ASP A 29 6.45 20.14 -7.65
CA ASP A 29 5.95 19.97 -6.30
C ASP A 29 6.27 18.56 -5.78
N VAL A 30 7.46 18.43 -5.19
CA VAL A 30 7.94 17.18 -4.57
C VAL A 30 6.98 16.67 -3.49
N HIS A 31 6.22 17.57 -2.85
CA HIS A 31 5.23 17.16 -1.84
C HIS A 31 4.03 16.48 -2.48
N ARG A 32 3.49 17.02 -3.58
CA ARG A 32 2.44 16.37 -4.37
C ARG A 32 2.90 15.04 -4.95
N ASP A 33 4.13 14.97 -5.47
CA ASP A 33 4.70 13.72 -5.98
C ASP A 33 4.78 12.64 -4.88
N ALA A 34 5.26 13.01 -3.68
CA ALA A 34 5.33 12.09 -2.55
C ALA A 34 3.93 11.65 -2.08
N LEU A 35 2.94 12.55 -2.07
CA LEU A 35 1.55 12.22 -1.77
C LEU A 35 0.97 11.25 -2.80
N ARG A 36 1.14 11.55 -4.09
CA ARG A 36 0.68 10.68 -5.19
C ARG A 36 1.29 9.29 -5.07
N LEU A 37 2.58 9.20 -4.77
CA LEU A 37 3.27 7.92 -4.61
C LEU A 37 2.74 7.12 -3.41
N ARG A 38 2.47 7.78 -2.29
CA ARG A 38 1.84 7.15 -1.12
C ARG A 38 0.44 6.62 -1.45
N HIS A 39 -0.38 7.42 -2.13
CA HIS A 39 -1.69 6.97 -2.59
C HIS A 39 -1.58 5.77 -3.53
N ALA A 40 -0.61 5.75 -4.46
CA ALA A 40 -0.38 4.60 -5.32
C ALA A 40 0.01 3.33 -4.54
N ILE A 41 0.85 3.43 -3.49
CA ILE A 41 1.18 2.31 -2.60
C ILE A 41 -0.09 1.79 -1.90
N ARG A 42 -0.90 2.69 -1.36
CA ARG A 42 -2.18 2.35 -0.70
C ARG A 42 -3.15 1.69 -1.67
N ASP A 43 -3.37 2.28 -2.82
CA ASP A 43 -4.38 1.85 -3.78
C ASP A 43 -4.01 0.50 -4.40
N ASP A 44 -2.71 0.23 -4.58
CA ASP A 44 -2.23 -1.11 -4.93
C ASP A 44 -2.50 -2.14 -3.82
N ALA A 45 -2.28 -1.78 -2.54
CA ALA A 45 -2.61 -2.67 -1.42
C ALA A 45 -4.12 -2.93 -1.32
N LEU A 46 -4.96 -1.91 -1.53
CA LEU A 46 -6.42 -2.06 -1.57
C LEU A 46 -6.90 -2.82 -2.83
N ALA A 47 -6.19 -2.72 -3.95
CA ALA A 47 -6.47 -3.52 -5.13
C ALA A 47 -6.23 -5.01 -4.90
N LEU A 48 -5.27 -5.39 -4.03
CA LEU A 48 -5.09 -6.78 -3.62
C LEU A 48 -6.33 -7.33 -2.91
N LEU A 49 -7.00 -6.53 -2.08
CA LEU A 49 -8.27 -6.96 -1.45
C LEU A 49 -9.34 -7.28 -2.49
N ARG A 50 -9.39 -6.52 -3.59
CA ARG A 50 -10.30 -6.73 -4.73
C ARG A 50 -9.94 -7.94 -5.60
N GLY A 51 -8.97 -8.75 -5.19
CA GLY A 51 -8.59 -9.97 -5.88
C GLY A 51 -7.58 -9.76 -7.01
N LYS A 52 -6.96 -8.56 -7.12
CA LYS A 52 -5.81 -8.38 -8.02
C LYS A 52 -4.71 -9.35 -7.58
N ARG A 53 -4.27 -10.20 -8.51
CA ARG A 53 -3.14 -11.12 -8.32
C ARG A 53 -1.96 -10.64 -9.15
N PRO A 54 -1.23 -9.60 -8.70
CA PRO A 54 0.04 -9.29 -9.35
C PRO A 54 0.96 -10.51 -9.19
N GLY A 55 1.91 -10.68 -10.11
CA GLY A 55 3.01 -11.62 -9.92
C GLY A 55 3.59 -11.38 -8.53
N GLN A 56 3.42 -12.33 -7.62
CA GLN A 56 3.78 -12.12 -6.20
C GLN A 56 5.27 -11.80 -6.03
N ARG A 57 6.09 -12.28 -6.98
CA ARG A 57 7.53 -12.00 -7.09
C ARG A 57 7.83 -10.53 -7.41
N ASP A 58 6.93 -9.83 -8.11
CA ASP A 58 7.18 -8.48 -8.62
C ASP A 58 6.54 -7.40 -7.75
N TRP A 59 5.44 -7.74 -7.06
CA TRP A 59 4.72 -6.77 -6.23
C TRP A 59 5.58 -6.22 -5.10
N GLN A 60 6.27 -7.08 -4.34
CA GLN A 60 7.05 -6.64 -3.18
C GLN A 60 8.25 -5.78 -3.56
N PRO A 61 9.10 -6.14 -4.55
CA PRO A 61 10.16 -5.26 -5.05
C PRO A 61 9.64 -3.91 -5.56
N SER A 62 8.50 -3.90 -6.27
CA SER A 62 7.88 -2.66 -6.73
C SER A 62 7.51 -1.73 -5.57
N GLN A 63 6.89 -2.27 -4.51
CA GLN A 63 6.55 -1.46 -3.34
C GLN A 63 7.79 -0.98 -2.57
N GLN A 64 8.86 -1.78 -2.48
CA GLN A 64 10.12 -1.37 -1.85
C GLN A 64 10.78 -0.21 -2.60
N HIS A 65 10.81 -0.27 -3.94
CA HIS A 65 11.33 0.82 -4.76
C HIS A 65 10.54 2.12 -4.53
N ARG A 66 9.21 2.04 -4.53
CA ARG A 66 8.35 3.20 -4.25
C ARG A 66 8.56 3.75 -2.84
N LEU A 67 8.75 2.89 -1.84
CA LEU A 67 9.05 3.33 -0.48
C LEU A 67 10.41 4.06 -0.41
N ALA A 68 11.44 3.55 -1.09
CA ALA A 68 12.74 4.23 -1.17
C ALA A 68 12.63 5.59 -1.86
N GLN A 69 11.80 5.70 -2.90
CA GLN A 69 11.53 6.97 -3.59
C GLN A 69 10.79 7.97 -2.68
N VAL A 70 9.80 7.54 -1.88
CA VAL A 70 9.18 8.39 -0.84
C VAL A 70 10.24 8.88 0.15
N GLY A 71 11.13 7.99 0.60
CA GLY A 71 12.23 8.34 1.49
C GLY A 71 13.18 9.39 0.90
N ALA A 72 13.56 9.23 -0.36
CA ALA A 72 14.41 10.19 -1.06
C ALA A 72 13.73 11.56 -1.22
N MET A 73 12.44 11.58 -1.58
CA MET A 73 11.66 12.81 -1.75
C MET A 73 11.48 13.59 -0.45
N LEU A 74 11.42 12.92 0.70
CA LEU A 74 11.16 13.53 2.01
C LEU A 74 12.41 13.63 2.90
N LYS A 75 13.62 13.33 2.39
CA LYS A 75 14.87 13.30 3.16
C LYS A 75 15.14 14.59 3.97
N GLY A 76 14.71 15.74 3.47
CA GLY A 76 14.88 17.04 4.15
C GLY A 76 13.77 17.40 5.16
N ARG A 77 12.82 16.50 5.44
CA ARG A 77 11.64 16.79 6.29
C ARG A 77 11.35 15.61 7.24
N PRO A 78 12.09 15.47 8.35
CA PRO A 78 12.05 14.27 9.19
C PRO A 78 10.66 13.98 9.77
N GLU A 79 9.92 15.00 10.21
CA GLU A 79 8.56 14.83 10.76
C GLU A 79 7.58 14.28 9.70
N THR A 80 7.60 14.84 8.49
CA THR A 80 6.75 14.38 7.39
C THR A 80 7.18 13.00 6.88
N LEU A 81 8.49 12.73 6.87
CA LEU A 81 9.07 11.45 6.47
C LEU A 81 8.59 10.32 7.37
N THR A 82 8.66 10.48 8.69
CA THR A 82 8.25 9.44 9.66
C THR A 82 6.79 9.04 9.47
N VAL A 83 5.89 10.02 9.38
CA VAL A 83 4.46 9.75 9.15
C VAL A 83 4.22 9.10 7.79
N ALA A 84 4.89 9.57 6.73
CA ALA A 84 4.76 9.02 5.39
C ALA A 84 5.26 7.57 5.29
N LEU A 85 6.39 7.27 5.93
CA LEU A 85 6.95 5.92 5.98
C LEU A 85 6.04 4.99 6.78
N ALA A 86 5.57 5.40 7.96
CA ALA A 86 4.67 4.59 8.79
C ALA A 86 3.40 4.18 8.02
N GLN A 87 2.75 5.14 7.35
CA GLN A 87 1.55 4.86 6.54
C GLN A 87 1.83 4.00 5.31
N SER A 88 2.96 4.24 4.62
CA SER A 88 3.34 3.44 3.46
C SER A 88 3.66 1.99 3.86
N LEU A 89 4.40 1.81 4.96
CA LEU A 89 4.69 0.50 5.53
C LEU A 89 3.42 -0.22 5.97
N ALA A 90 2.45 0.49 6.55
CA ALA A 90 1.16 -0.09 6.92
C ALA A 90 0.40 -0.62 5.69
N ALA A 91 0.38 0.11 4.57
CA ALA A 91 -0.20 -0.36 3.32
C ALA A 91 0.56 -1.57 2.74
N ILE A 92 1.88 -1.56 2.77
CA ILE A 92 2.69 -2.70 2.30
C ILE A 92 2.44 -3.94 3.17
N HIS A 93 2.39 -3.78 4.48
CA HIS A 93 2.09 -4.87 5.42
C HIS A 93 0.67 -5.42 5.17
N LEU A 94 -0.32 -4.54 4.99
CA LEU A 94 -1.68 -4.91 4.63
C LEU A 94 -1.68 -5.79 3.36
N GLY A 95 -1.01 -5.34 2.30
CA GLY A 95 -0.90 -6.11 1.05
C GLY A 95 -0.25 -7.49 1.25
N ARG A 96 0.79 -7.58 2.08
CA ARG A 96 1.45 -8.87 2.41
C ARG A 96 0.52 -9.85 3.12
N GLU A 97 -0.26 -9.39 4.09
CA GLU A 97 -1.19 -10.27 4.81
C GLU A 97 -2.36 -10.70 3.92
N VAL A 98 -2.84 -9.83 3.03
CA VAL A 98 -3.84 -10.20 2.02
C VAL A 98 -3.28 -11.28 1.08
N LEU A 99 -2.07 -11.09 0.56
CA LEU A 99 -1.39 -12.09 -0.28
C LEU A 99 -1.12 -13.41 0.46
N ARG A 100 -0.87 -13.36 1.78
CA ARG A 100 -0.73 -14.55 2.62
C ARG A 100 -2.05 -15.33 2.71
N VAL A 101 -3.17 -14.66 2.96
CA VAL A 101 -4.49 -15.31 2.99
C VAL A 101 -4.85 -15.87 1.61
N GLN A 102 -4.64 -15.10 0.54
CA GLN A 102 -4.89 -15.57 -0.83
C GLN A 102 -4.08 -16.82 -1.19
N ARG A 103 -2.81 -16.90 -0.76
CA ARG A 103 -1.99 -18.10 -0.93
C ARG A 103 -2.57 -19.31 -0.19
N LEU A 104 -3.01 -19.12 1.06
CA LEU A 104 -3.61 -20.21 1.85
C LEU A 104 -4.91 -20.72 1.22
N LEU A 105 -5.69 -19.83 0.60
CA LEU A 105 -6.88 -20.18 -0.17
C LEU A 105 -6.51 -20.92 -1.46
N ALA A 106 -5.52 -20.41 -2.20
CA ALA A 106 -5.07 -21.02 -3.45
C ALA A 106 -4.46 -22.42 -3.26
N SER A 107 -3.70 -22.62 -2.17
CA SER A 107 -3.10 -23.92 -1.84
C SER A 107 -4.08 -24.94 -1.25
N ARG A 108 -5.36 -24.54 -1.03
CA ARG A 108 -6.38 -25.37 -0.35
C ARG A 108 -5.92 -25.92 1.00
N ALA A 109 -5.03 -25.19 1.69
CA ALA A 109 -4.47 -25.61 2.98
C ALA A 109 -5.46 -25.40 4.15
N LEU A 110 -6.47 -24.57 3.96
CA LEU A 110 -7.53 -24.30 4.95
C LEU A 110 -8.60 -25.41 4.94
N PRO A 111 -9.17 -25.77 6.11
CA PRO A 111 -10.41 -26.55 6.16
C PRO A 111 -11.52 -25.88 5.34
N ALA A 112 -12.45 -26.64 4.77
CA ALA A 112 -13.49 -26.12 3.87
C ALA A 112 -14.30 -24.95 4.47
N ASP A 113 -14.69 -25.06 5.74
CA ASP A 113 -15.37 -23.98 6.47
C ASP A 113 -14.48 -22.74 6.67
N GLY A 114 -13.20 -22.97 7.00
CA GLY A 114 -12.21 -21.91 7.16
C GLY A 114 -11.92 -21.17 5.85
N ALA A 115 -11.85 -21.90 4.73
CA ALA A 115 -11.69 -21.34 3.40
C ALA A 115 -12.87 -20.46 3.01
N ARG A 116 -14.11 -20.95 3.20
CA ARG A 116 -15.34 -20.16 2.94
C ARG A 116 -15.40 -18.89 3.78
N LEU A 117 -15.03 -18.98 5.06
CA LEU A 117 -14.99 -17.83 5.96
C LEU A 117 -13.95 -16.80 5.51
N ALA A 118 -12.73 -17.25 5.22
CA ALA A 118 -11.63 -16.38 4.78
C ALA A 118 -11.97 -15.70 3.44
N GLN A 119 -12.56 -16.42 2.49
CA GLN A 119 -13.02 -15.87 1.21
C GLN A 119 -14.07 -14.77 1.42
N ARG A 120 -15.14 -15.05 2.18
CA ARG A 120 -16.18 -14.06 2.51
C ARG A 120 -15.63 -12.85 3.26
N ALA A 121 -14.60 -13.05 4.09
CA ALA A 121 -13.96 -11.97 4.80
C ALA A 121 -13.18 -11.05 3.85
N LEU A 122 -12.41 -11.60 2.91
CA LEU A 122 -11.74 -10.81 1.88
C LEU A 122 -12.74 -10.04 1.00
N GLU A 123 -13.84 -10.68 0.60
CA GLU A 123 -14.92 -10.03 -0.16
C GLU A 123 -15.52 -8.84 0.59
N ARG A 124 -15.77 -8.97 1.90
CA ARG A 124 -16.26 -7.86 2.73
C ARG A 124 -15.23 -6.74 2.90
N LEU A 125 -13.94 -7.08 2.97
CA LEU A 125 -12.86 -6.08 3.03
C LEU A 125 -12.66 -5.34 1.70
N ALA A 126 -13.01 -5.99 0.59
CA ALA A 126 -12.91 -5.44 -0.75
C ALA A 126 -14.04 -4.46 -1.11
N GLN A 127 -15.10 -4.38 -0.30
CA GLN A 127 -16.24 -3.48 -0.54
C GLN A 127 -15.76 -2.02 -0.56
N GLY A 128 -15.78 -1.41 -1.75
CA GLY A 128 -15.14 -0.11 -2.05
C GLY A 128 -15.62 1.04 -1.17
N ASP A 129 -16.90 1.08 -0.85
CA ASP A 129 -17.51 2.21 -0.14
C ASP A 129 -17.50 2.05 1.38
N ALA A 130 -17.02 0.91 1.89
CA ALA A 130 -16.99 0.67 3.33
C ALA A 130 -15.87 1.49 3.99
N PRO A 131 -16.16 2.27 5.05
CA PRO A 131 -15.13 3.01 5.78
C PRO A 131 -14.12 2.04 6.41
N ALA A 132 -12.88 2.50 6.57
CA ALA A 132 -11.76 1.75 7.14
C ALA A 132 -12.12 1.11 8.48
N THR A 133 -12.82 1.82 9.36
CA THR A 133 -13.29 1.29 10.65
C THR A 133 -14.18 0.06 10.48
N ARG A 134 -15.10 0.08 9.50
CA ARG A 134 -15.97 -1.05 9.19
C ARG A 134 -15.18 -2.22 8.61
N ARG A 135 -14.21 -1.94 7.72
CA ARG A 135 -13.29 -2.97 7.20
C ARG A 135 -12.47 -3.62 8.33
N ALA A 136 -11.91 -2.81 9.24
CA ALA A 136 -11.18 -3.30 10.42
C ALA A 136 -12.06 -4.22 11.28
N LEU A 137 -13.33 -3.87 11.50
CA LEU A 137 -14.28 -4.72 12.21
C LEU A 137 -14.56 -6.05 11.48
N HIS A 138 -14.64 -6.03 10.15
CA HIS A 138 -14.77 -7.25 9.35
C HIS A 138 -13.56 -8.17 9.48
N ALA A 139 -12.34 -7.60 9.45
CA ALA A 139 -11.10 -8.35 9.69
C ALA A 139 -11.07 -8.97 11.11
N ARG A 140 -11.38 -8.17 12.14
CA ARG A 140 -11.48 -8.65 13.54
C ARG A 140 -12.49 -9.78 13.68
N ARG A 141 -13.65 -9.65 13.04
CA ARG A 141 -14.71 -10.66 13.07
C ARG A 141 -14.25 -11.95 12.41
N ALA A 142 -13.56 -11.86 11.26
CA ALA A 142 -13.00 -13.03 10.57
C ALA A 142 -11.98 -13.77 11.44
N ALA A 143 -11.03 -13.06 12.05
CA ALA A 143 -10.05 -13.65 12.98
C ALA A 143 -10.74 -14.40 14.13
N ARG A 144 -11.74 -13.77 14.78
CA ARG A 144 -12.50 -14.41 15.87
C ARG A 144 -13.31 -15.62 15.41
N GLN A 145 -13.89 -15.58 14.21
CA GLN A 145 -14.65 -16.71 13.68
C GLN A 145 -13.72 -17.89 13.35
N LEU A 146 -12.51 -17.64 12.81
CA LEU A 146 -11.50 -18.68 12.60
C LEU A 146 -11.02 -19.29 13.93
N ALA A 147 -10.78 -18.46 14.94
CA ALA A 147 -10.43 -18.95 16.28
C ALA A 147 -11.50 -19.89 16.86
N ARG A 148 -12.78 -19.50 16.74
CA ARG A 148 -13.92 -20.32 17.19
C ARG A 148 -14.04 -21.62 16.41
N LEU A 149 -13.78 -21.60 15.10
CA LEU A 149 -13.78 -22.80 14.27
C LEU A 149 -12.71 -23.78 14.73
N LEU A 150 -11.48 -23.29 14.96
CA LEU A 150 -10.38 -24.10 15.46
C LEU A 150 -10.68 -24.73 16.82
N ALA A 151 -11.30 -23.97 17.74
CA ALA A 151 -11.69 -24.46 19.05
C ALA A 151 -12.77 -25.56 18.99
N ARG A 152 -13.69 -25.48 18.01
CA ARG A 152 -14.76 -26.48 17.81
C ARG A 152 -14.31 -27.74 17.10
N GLN A 153 -13.16 -27.72 16.43
CA GLN A 153 -12.65 -28.82 15.62
C GLN A 153 -11.26 -29.30 16.10
N PRO A 154 -11.17 -29.87 17.31
CA PRO A 154 -9.90 -30.36 17.88
C PRO A 154 -9.31 -31.55 17.10
N ALA A 155 -10.11 -32.23 16.27
CA ALA A 155 -9.64 -33.29 15.37
C ALA A 155 -9.05 -32.79 14.03
N THR A 156 -9.03 -31.48 13.78
CA THR A 156 -8.46 -30.92 12.53
C THR A 156 -7.00 -31.34 12.35
N PRO A 157 -6.59 -31.80 11.15
CA PRO A 157 -5.19 -32.16 10.89
C PRO A 157 -4.22 -31.03 11.25
N PRO A 158 -3.03 -31.33 11.81
CA PRO A 158 -2.08 -30.32 12.28
C PRO A 158 -1.72 -29.26 11.22
N ALA A 159 -1.51 -29.69 9.96
CA ALA A 159 -1.20 -28.79 8.85
C ALA A 159 -2.34 -27.80 8.56
N GLN A 160 -3.59 -28.27 8.55
CA GLN A 160 -4.77 -27.42 8.31
C GLN A 160 -5.04 -26.49 9.50
N ARG A 161 -4.78 -26.95 10.73
CA ARG A 161 -4.83 -26.11 11.93
C ARG A 161 -3.81 -24.99 11.84
N GLN A 162 -2.57 -25.29 11.46
CA GLN A 162 -1.54 -24.28 11.27
C GLN A 162 -1.91 -23.27 10.17
N ALA A 163 -2.49 -23.73 9.06
CA ALA A 163 -2.99 -22.86 7.99
C ALA A 163 -4.11 -21.92 8.50
N ALA A 164 -5.07 -22.44 9.26
CA ALA A 164 -6.13 -21.65 9.87
C ALA A 164 -5.61 -20.64 10.90
N GLN A 165 -4.60 -21.00 11.70
CA GLN A 165 -3.92 -20.07 12.61
C GLN A 165 -3.19 -18.95 11.85
N LYS A 166 -2.50 -19.29 10.74
CA LYS A 166 -1.85 -18.28 9.89
C LYS A 166 -2.87 -17.32 9.28
N ALA A 167 -4.02 -17.82 8.82
CA ALA A 167 -5.11 -16.97 8.31
C ALA A 167 -5.73 -16.11 9.42
N MET A 168 -5.93 -16.67 10.62
CA MET A 168 -6.40 -15.94 11.79
C MET A 168 -5.47 -14.78 12.15
N ALA A 169 -4.16 -15.04 12.22
CA ALA A 169 -3.16 -14.02 12.50
C ALA A 169 -3.17 -12.93 11.43
N ALA A 170 -3.19 -13.30 10.15
CA ALA A 170 -3.27 -12.35 9.05
C ALA A 170 -4.50 -11.42 9.15
N PHE A 171 -5.68 -11.95 9.50
CA PHE A 171 -6.86 -11.11 9.72
C PHE A 171 -6.78 -10.23 10.97
N ALA A 172 -6.07 -10.67 12.01
CA ALA A 172 -5.81 -9.83 13.19
C ALA A 172 -4.83 -8.69 12.85
N ASP A 173 -3.79 -8.97 12.07
CA ASP A 173 -2.84 -7.97 11.60
C ASP A 173 -3.53 -6.94 10.69
N ILE A 174 -4.34 -7.41 9.73
CA ILE A 174 -5.16 -6.55 8.87
C ILE A 174 -6.07 -5.63 9.70
N HIS A 175 -6.65 -6.14 10.79
CA HIS A 175 -7.49 -5.35 11.67
C HIS A 175 -6.72 -4.18 12.29
N TRP A 176 -5.57 -4.44 12.90
CA TRP A 176 -4.75 -3.40 13.55
C TRP A 176 -4.21 -2.40 12.54
N LEU A 177 -3.69 -2.87 11.40
CA LEU A 177 -3.17 -2.01 10.33
C LEU A 177 -4.22 -1.02 9.83
N ILE A 178 -5.44 -1.48 9.58
CA ILE A 178 -6.52 -0.61 9.12
C ILE A 178 -7.02 0.31 10.24
N GLN A 179 -7.09 -0.18 11.48
CA GLN A 179 -7.56 0.61 12.62
C GLN A 179 -6.60 1.75 12.96
N ASP A 180 -5.30 1.46 13.10
CA ASP A 180 -4.29 2.43 13.52
C ASP A 180 -4.01 3.49 12.44
N HIS A 181 -4.30 3.15 11.18
CA HIS A 181 -4.12 4.05 10.04
C HIS A 181 -5.44 4.35 9.30
N ALA A 182 -6.57 4.37 10.02
CA ALA A 182 -7.90 4.53 9.42
C ALA A 182 -8.03 5.81 8.58
N GLY A 183 -7.46 6.93 9.02
CA GLY A 183 -7.46 8.19 8.26
C GLY A 183 -6.75 8.06 6.89
N TYR A 184 -5.66 7.31 6.84
CA TYR A 184 -4.90 7.08 5.61
C TYR A 184 -5.65 6.14 4.64
N PHE A 185 -6.28 5.09 5.16
CA PHE A 185 -7.08 4.14 4.37
C PHE A 185 -8.45 4.68 3.95
N ASN A 186 -8.97 5.71 4.64
CA ASN A 186 -10.21 6.43 4.27
C ASN A 186 -9.97 7.61 3.32
N ALA A 187 -8.74 8.11 3.23
CA ALA A 187 -8.47 9.26 2.37
C ALA A 187 -8.89 8.96 0.93
N GLN A 188 -9.53 9.92 0.26
CA GLN A 188 -9.97 9.72 -1.11
C GLN A 188 -8.78 9.44 -2.05
N PRO A 189 -9.02 8.81 -3.21
CA PRO A 189 -8.02 8.79 -4.28
C PRO A 189 -7.54 10.22 -4.54
N PHE A 190 -6.25 10.39 -4.82
CA PHE A 190 -5.74 11.70 -5.24
C PHE A 190 -6.51 12.08 -6.52
N PRO A 191 -7.20 13.23 -6.59
CA PRO A 191 -7.87 13.64 -7.81
C PRO A 191 -6.80 13.76 -8.88
N GLU A 192 -6.80 12.85 -9.86
CA GLU A 192 -6.12 13.11 -11.11
C GLU A 192 -6.84 14.33 -11.69
N LEU A 193 -6.17 15.49 -11.65
CA LEU A 193 -6.57 16.59 -12.52
C LEU A 193 -6.65 15.98 -13.91
N SER A 194 -7.87 15.93 -14.44
CA SER A 194 -8.17 15.70 -15.84
C SER A 194 -7.01 16.22 -16.65
N ARG A 195 -6.41 15.37 -17.50
CA ARG A 195 -5.66 15.89 -18.64
C ARG A 195 -6.62 16.87 -19.31
N ALA A 196 -6.39 18.15 -19.10
CA ALA A 196 -6.95 19.17 -19.93
C ALA A 196 -6.21 19.01 -21.25
N GLU A 197 -6.97 18.59 -22.24
CA GLU A 197 -6.63 18.54 -23.66
C GLU A 197 -6.10 19.90 -24.15
#